data_AF-A0A959FS86-F1
#
_entry.id   AF-A0A959FS86-F1
#
_cell.length_a   1.000
_cell.length_b   1.000
_cell.length_c   1.000
_cell.angle_alpha   90.00
_cell.angle_beta   90.00
_cell.angle_gamma   90.00
#
_symmetry.space_group_name_H-M   'P 1'
#
loop_
_entity.id
_entity.type
_entity.pdbx_description
1 polymer ?
#
loop_
_entity_poly.entity_id
_entity_poly.type
_entity_poly.pdbx_seq_one_letter_code
_entity_poly.pdbx_strand_id
1 'polypeptide(L)' 'MTIAIIAHDGKKADMVAFIKDHVELLQQRNISLIATGTTGSHLERAGLGVECMLSGPLGGDAQIASRLVEGEV' A
#
# COMPACT_ATOMS: atom_id res chain seq x y z
N MET A 1 -5.87 -9.97 -7.20
CA MET A 1 -5.11 -10.14 -5.94
C MET A 1 -4.75 -8.76 -5.45
N THR A 2 -4.89 -8.50 -4.15
CA THR A 2 -4.63 -7.19 -3.56
C THR A 2 -3.43 -7.31 -2.62
N ILE A 3 -2.55 -6.32 -2.59
CA ILE A 3 -1.45 -6.25 -1.62
C ILE A 3 -1.59 -4.98 -0.79
N ALA A 4 -1.62 -5.15 0.54
CA ALA A 4 -1.55 -4.05 1.48
C ALA A 4 -0.11 -3.64 1.78
N ILE A 5 0.17 -2.34 1.69
CA ILE A 5 1.49 -1.75 1.93
C ILE A 5 1.43 -0.86 3.16
N ILE A 6 2.13 -1.26 4.22
CA ILE A 6 2.21 -0.55 5.49
C ILE A 6 3.69 -0.30 5.80
N ALA A 7 4.05 0.95 6.09
CA ALA A 7 5.41 1.33 6.47
C ALA A 7 5.42 2.39 7.57
N HIS A 8 6.28 2.20 8.58
CA HIS A 8 6.61 3.24 9.55
C HIS A 8 7.49 4.34 8.92
N ASP A 9 7.59 5.50 9.54
CA ASP A 9 8.21 6.69 8.94
C ASP A 9 9.63 6.46 8.43
N GLY A 10 10.45 5.76 9.22
CA GLY A 10 11.82 5.40 8.82
C GLY A 10 11.94 4.37 7.70
N LYS A 11 10.83 3.84 7.18
CA LYS A 11 10.78 2.81 6.11
C LYS A 11 10.00 3.20 4.87
N LYS A 12 9.37 4.39 4.86
CA LYS A 12 8.55 4.82 3.72
C LYS A 12 9.35 4.98 2.44
N ALA A 13 10.53 5.61 2.52
CA ALA A 13 11.38 5.80 1.36
C ALA A 13 11.83 4.45 0.77
N ASP A 14 12.31 3.54 1.61
CA ASP A 14 12.71 2.18 1.22
C ASP A 14 11.53 1.42 0.59
N MET A 15 10.34 1.52 1.18
CA MET A 15 9.13 0.85 0.69
C MET A 15 8.70 1.38 -0.68
N VAL A 16 8.72 2.70 -0.88
CA VAL A 16 8.37 3.30 -2.17
C VAL A 16 9.37 2.89 -3.25
N ALA A 17 10.67 2.88 -2.94
CA ALA A 17 11.70 2.40 -3.85
C ALA A 17 11.47 0.93 -4.22
N PHE A 18 11.23 0.07 -3.22
CA PHE A 18 10.95 -1.34 -3.43
C PHE A 18 9.76 -1.58 -4.38
N ILE A 19 8.64 -0.89 -4.16
CA ILE A 19 7.46 -1.04 -5.03
C ILE A 19 7.74 -0.52 -6.44
N LYS A 20 8.46 0.60 -6.57
CA LYS A 20 8.82 1.17 -7.86
C LYS A 20 9.68 0.20 -8.68
N ASP A 21 10.65 -0.46 -8.04
CA ASP A 21 11.52 -1.42 -8.71
C ASP A 21 10.77 -2.67 -9.21
N HIS A 22 9.57 -2.94 -8.65
CA HIS A 22 8.74 -4.10 -8.99
C HIS A 22 7.43 -3.73 -9.70
N VAL A 23 7.22 -2.46 -10.07
CA VAL A 23 5.92 -1.99 -10.60
C VAL A 23 5.49 -2.77 -11.84
N GLU A 24 6.42 -3.07 -12.74
CA GLU A 24 6.12 -3.82 -13.96
C GLU A 24 5.62 -5.23 -13.66
N LEU A 25 6.24 -5.91 -12.70
CA LEU A 25 5.82 -7.24 -12.24
C LEU A 25 4.42 -7.18 -11.61
N LEU A 26 4.18 -6.19 -10.75
CA LEU A 26 2.89 -6.00 -10.07
C LEU A 26 1.76 -5.77 -11.08
N GLN A 27 2.02 -4.95 -12.11
CA GLN A 27 1.08 -4.68 -13.19
C GLN A 27 0.83 -5.92 -14.06
N GLN A 28 1.88 -6.64 -14.47
CA GLN A 28 1.76 -7.88 -15.26
C GLN A 28 0.93 -8.95 -14.55
N ARG A 29 0.99 -9.00 -13.22
CA ARG A 29 0.22 -9.93 -12.39
C ARG A 29 -1.18 -9.41 -12.01
N ASN A 30 -1.58 -8.25 -12.53
CA ASN A 30 -2.85 -7.59 -12.23
C ASN A 30 -3.09 -7.46 -10.71
N ILE A 31 -2.06 -6.98 -9.99
CA ILE A 31 -2.08 -6.78 -8.55
C ILE A 31 -2.55 -5.36 -8.25
N SER A 32 -3.60 -5.24 -7.44
CA SER A 32 -4.06 -3.97 -6.88
C SER A 32 -3.29 -3.64 -5.61
N LEU A 33 -2.92 -2.38 -5.43
CA LEU A 33 -2.22 -1.92 -4.23
C LEU A 33 -3.15 -1.12 -3.34
N ILE A 34 -3.10 -1.38 -2.04
CA ILE A 34 -3.72 -0.54 -1.02
C ILE A 34 -2.67 -0.16 0.01
N ALA A 35 -2.73 1.03 0.61
CA ALA A 35 -1.71 1.48 1.55
C ALA A 35 -2.25 2.42 2.62
N THR A 36 -1.64 2.44 3.80
CA THR A 36 -2.08 3.30 4.90
C THR A 36 -1.43 4.69 4.87
N GLY A 37 -2.25 5.71 5.11
CA GLY A 37 -1.84 7.09 5.39
C GLY A 37 -0.78 7.63 4.43
N THR A 38 0.28 8.18 5.00
CA THR A 38 1.35 8.84 4.22
C THR A 38 2.13 7.86 3.34
N THR A 39 2.16 6.56 3.65
CA THR A 39 2.76 5.55 2.76
C THR A 39 2.06 5.54 1.41
N GLY A 40 0.72 5.50 1.41
CA GLY A 40 -0.09 5.59 0.19
C GLY A 40 0.16 6.89 -0.56
N SER A 41 0.16 8.04 0.14
CA SER A 41 0.43 9.33 -0.49
C SER A 41 1.82 9.41 -1.14
N HIS A 42 2.85 8.75 -0.60
CA HIS A 42 4.16 8.69 -1.25
C HIS A 42 4.15 7.84 -2.52
N LEU A 43 3.44 6.71 -2.52
CA LEU A 43 3.28 5.85 -3.69
C LEU A 43 2.49 6.55 -4.80
N GLU A 44 1.40 7.25 -4.47
CA GLU A 44 0.64 8.07 -5.43
C GLU A 44 1.51 9.15 -6.08
N ARG A 45 2.30 9.87 -5.27
CA ARG A 45 3.25 10.88 -5.77
C ARG A 45 4.35 10.28 -6.64
N ALA A 46 4.67 9.00 -6.47
CA ALA A 46 5.58 8.26 -7.33
C ALA A 46 4.91 7.78 -8.64
N GLY A 47 3.64 8.10 -8.87
CA GLY A 47 2.87 7.73 -10.05
C GLY A 47 2.27 6.31 -9.99
N LEU A 48 2.24 5.69 -8.81
CA LEU A 48 1.73 4.34 -8.63
C LEU A 48 0.23 4.39 -8.32
N GLY A 49 -0.55 3.53 -8.97
CA GLY A 49 -1.97 3.35 -8.66
C GLY A 49 -2.13 2.60 -7.33
N VAL A 50 -2.61 3.29 -6.30
CA VAL A 50 -2.81 2.73 -4.96
C VAL A 50 -4.08 3.30 -4.34
N GLU A 51 -4.83 2.48 -3.60
CA GLU A 51 -5.94 2.95 -2.78
C GLU A 51 -5.43 3.36 -1.39
N CYS A 52 -5.62 4.63 -1.02
CA CYS A 52 -5.17 5.15 0.27
C CYS A 52 -6.21 4.91 1.38
N MET A 53 -5.82 4.13 2.39
CA MET A 53 -6.51 3.99 3.67
C MET A 53 -6.10 5.11 4.64
N LEU A 54 -6.75 5.18 5.80
CA LEU A 54 -6.34 6.06 6.90
C LEU A 54 -4.90 5.73 7.35
N SER A 55 -4.29 6.63 8.12
CA SER A 55 -3.03 6.31 8.80
C SER A 55 -3.27 5.29 9.91
N GLY A 56 -2.25 4.50 10.26
CA GLY A 56 -2.32 3.53 11.36
C GLY A 56 -2.92 4.10 12.65
N PRO A 57 -2.44 5.26 13.16
CA PRO A 57 -3.01 5.90 14.35
C PRO A 57 -4.48 6.31 14.26
N LEU A 58 -5.01 6.47 13.03
CA LEU A 58 -6.41 6.81 12.76
C LEU A 58 -7.26 5.58 12.41
N GLY A 59 -6.71 4.37 12.56
CA GLY A 59 -7.41 3.11 12.30
C GLY A 59 -7.15 2.50 10.92
N GLY A 60 -6.18 3.01 10.16
CA GLY A 60 -5.81 2.45 8.86
C GLY A 60 -5.43 0.96 8.92
N ASP A 61 -4.70 0.56 9.96
CA ASP A 61 -4.29 -0.83 10.14
C ASP A 61 -5.50 -1.74 10.41
N ALA A 62 -6.53 -1.21 11.09
CA ALA A 62 -7.78 -1.92 11.32
C ALA A 62 -8.61 -2.05 10.03
N GLN A 63 -8.58 -1.05 9.14
CA GLN A 63 -9.22 -1.15 7.82
C GLN A 63 -8.60 -2.29 7.00
N ILE A 64 -7.26 -2.38 6.98
CA ILE A 64 -6.56 -3.48 6.31
C ILE A 64 -6.91 -4.83 6.96
N ALA A 65 -6.92 -4.91 8.29
CA ALA A 65 -7.27 -6.14 9.00
C ALA A 65 -8.70 -6.60 8.69
N SER A 66 -9.67 -5.68 8.58
CA SER A 66 -11.05 -6.00 8.16
C SER A 66 -11.06 -6.66 6.79
N ARG A 67 -10.40 -6.05 5.80
CA ARG A 67 -10.33 -6.59 4.43
C ARG A 67 -9.63 -7.94 4.35
N LEU A 68 -8.61 -8.17 5.18
CA LEU A 68 -7.95 -9.48 5.29
C LEU A 68 -8.93 -10.55 5.79
N VAL A 69 -9.75 -10.24 6.80
CA VAL A 69 -10.78 -11.16 7.31
C VAL A 69 -11.87 -11.43 6.27
N GLU A 70 -12.18 -10.45 5.44
CA GLU A 70 -13.15 -10.56 4.34
C GLU A 70 -12.58 -11.26 3.09
N GLY A 71 -11.26 -11.56 3.06
CA GLY A 71 -10.60 -12.20 1.92
C GLY A 71 -10.38 -11.27 0.72
N GLU A 72 -10.41 -9.96 0.94
CA GLU A 72 -10.21 -8.93 -0.09
C GLU A 72 -8.73 -8.53 -0.26
N VAL A 73 -7.88 -8.92 0.70
CA VAL A 73 -6.44 -8.66 0.78
C VAL A 73 -5.69 -9.95 1.10
#